data_AF-A0A1U6JCC7-F1
#
_entry.id   AF-A0A1U6JCC7-F1
#
_cell.length_a   1.000
_cell.length_b   1.000
_cell.length_c   1.000
_cell.angle_alpha   90.00
_cell.angle_beta   90.00
_cell.angle_gamma   90.00
#
_symmetry.space_group_name_H-M   'P 1'
#
loop_
_entity.id
_entity.type
_entity.pdbx_description
1 polymer ?
#
loop_
_entity_poly.entity_id
_entity_poly.type
_entity_poly.pdbx_seq_one_letter_code
_entity_poly.pdbx_strand_id
1 'polypeptide(L)'
;MKKRLLTSLVLTTMVIGSTNSLNVMAMECKPNSLRVSGEISVPKTAGNFDEFWTPENEGFLTSDGKEKIHSFREKVEKGERLSEHEKHEIKELKAEVIKTKLGEQKFNELQKLIEKREGSTDLTLEERARLYELDKEATGK
;
A
#
# COMPACT_ATOMS: atom_id res chain seq x y z
N MET A 1 -46.10 -26.29 -58.88
CA MET A 1 -46.87 -25.67 -57.76
C MET A 1 -46.02 -24.60 -57.09
N LYS A 2 -46.65 -23.57 -56.49
CA LYS A 2 -46.18 -22.65 -55.40
C LYS A 2 -44.67 -22.31 -55.28
N LYS A 3 -44.20 -21.06 -55.08
CA LYS A 3 -44.69 -19.67 -55.24
C LYS A 3 -43.43 -18.77 -55.09
N ARG A 4 -43.36 -17.60 -55.73
CA ARG A 4 -42.18 -16.68 -55.71
C ARG A 4 -42.11 -15.82 -54.43
N LEU A 5 -40.91 -15.35 -54.06
CA LEU A 5 -40.50 -14.08 -53.38
C LEU A 5 -39.08 -14.31 -52.81
N LEU A 6 -37.98 -13.62 -53.12
CA LEU A 6 -37.67 -12.24 -53.58
C LEU A 6 -37.68 -11.17 -52.47
N THR A 7 -36.54 -11.05 -51.76
CA THR A 7 -35.93 -9.87 -51.08
C THR A 7 -34.61 -10.40 -50.45
N SER A 8 -33.39 -9.99 -50.82
CA SER A 8 -32.78 -8.65 -50.80
C SER A 8 -32.97 -7.90 -49.48
N LEU A 9 -31.92 -7.90 -48.65
CA LEU A 9 -31.68 -6.85 -47.66
C LEU A 9 -30.17 -6.53 -47.67
N VAL A 10 -29.79 -5.61 -48.54
CA VAL A 10 -28.55 -4.85 -48.38
C VAL A 10 -28.83 -3.76 -47.33
N LEU A 11 -27.97 -3.62 -46.33
CA LEU A 11 -27.93 -2.38 -45.53
C LEU A 11 -26.51 -1.83 -45.51
N THR A 12 -26.31 -0.82 -46.34
CA THR A 12 -25.06 -0.08 -46.50
C THR A 12 -24.98 1.05 -45.47
N THR A 13 -23.78 1.23 -44.91
CA THR A 13 -23.17 2.50 -44.47
C THR A 13 -23.98 3.52 -43.67
N MET A 14 -23.41 3.95 -42.53
CA MET A 14 -23.14 5.38 -42.39
C MET A 14 -21.80 5.63 -41.67
N VAL A 15 -20.93 6.41 -42.31
CA VAL A 15 -19.68 6.92 -41.74
C VAL A 15 -19.87 8.41 -41.46
N ILE A 16 -19.47 8.81 -40.25
CA ILE A 16 -19.22 10.19 -39.81
C ILE A 16 -17.96 10.01 -38.93
N GLY A 17 -16.73 10.44 -39.28
CA GLY A 17 -16.29 11.74 -39.81
C GLY A 17 -16.28 12.76 -38.67
N SER A 18 -15.26 13.56 -38.31
CA SER A 18 -13.90 13.87 -38.79
C SER A 18 -13.21 14.69 -37.67
N THR A 19 -11.90 14.87 -37.50
CA THR A 19 -10.63 14.44 -38.15
C THR A 19 -9.46 14.89 -37.24
N ASN A 20 -8.25 14.31 -37.40
CA ASN A 20 -6.95 14.82 -36.88
C ASN A 20 -6.74 14.74 -35.35
N SER A 21 -5.54 14.58 -34.79
CA SER A 21 -4.20 14.29 -35.35
C SER A 21 -3.32 13.61 -34.29
N LEU A 22 -2.22 13.01 -34.75
CA LEU A 22 -0.99 12.70 -34.00
C LEU A 22 -0.82 13.48 -32.69
N ASN A 23 -0.50 12.77 -31.59
CA ASN A 23 0.82 12.99 -31.03
C ASN A 23 1.45 11.70 -30.48
N VAL A 24 2.74 11.57 -30.73
CA VAL A 24 3.60 10.57 -30.12
C VAL A 24 3.92 11.03 -28.70
N MET A 25 3.67 10.16 -27.72
CA MET A 25 4.62 10.02 -26.63
C MET A 25 4.88 8.53 -26.45
N ALA A 26 5.96 8.07 -27.06
CA ALA A 26 6.65 6.91 -26.54
C ALA A 26 7.08 7.27 -25.12
N MET A 27 6.35 6.79 -24.11
CA MET A 27 6.89 6.72 -22.77
C MET A 27 8.04 5.71 -22.85
N GLU A 28 9.26 6.24 -22.97
CA GLU A 28 10.45 5.48 -22.62
C GLU A 28 10.22 4.92 -21.22
N CYS A 29 9.99 3.62 -21.13
CA CYS A 29 10.08 2.89 -19.88
C CYS A 29 11.52 2.99 -19.41
N LYS A 30 11.87 4.08 -18.70
CA LYS A 30 13.14 4.22 -18.00
C LYS A 30 13.32 2.94 -17.19
N PRO A 31 14.36 2.12 -17.45
CA PRO A 31 14.65 0.99 -16.61
C PRO A 31 15.15 1.56 -15.29
N ASN A 32 14.25 1.74 -14.33
CA ASN A 32 14.60 2.23 -13.00
C ASN A 32 15.31 1.09 -12.25
N SER A 33 16.60 0.92 -12.60
CA SER A 33 17.53 -0.12 -12.13
C SER A 33 17.78 -0.08 -10.61
N LEU A 34 17.19 0.88 -9.91
CA LEU A 34 17.19 1.02 -8.46
C LEU A 34 15.77 1.20 -7.92
N ARG A 35 14.83 0.35 -8.36
CA ARG A 35 13.92 -0.27 -7.40
C ARG A 35 14.75 -1.17 -6.47
N VAL A 36 15.42 -0.53 -5.51
CA VAL A 36 15.47 -1.12 -4.17
C VAL A 36 14.01 -1.14 -3.75
N SER A 37 13.37 -2.28 -4.03
CA SER A 37 12.15 -2.66 -3.35
C SER A 37 12.53 -2.73 -1.87
N GLY A 38 12.34 -1.60 -1.19
CA GLY A 38 11.83 -1.61 0.17
C GLY A 38 10.43 -2.22 0.16
N GLU A 39 10.34 -3.48 -0.27
CA GLU A 39 9.58 -4.44 0.50
C GLU A 39 10.15 -4.30 1.90
N ILE A 40 9.44 -3.51 2.74
CA ILE A 40 9.31 -3.85 4.14
C ILE A 40 9.04 -5.35 4.10
N SER A 41 10.02 -6.15 4.52
CA SER A 41 9.99 -7.59 4.33
C SER A 41 8.80 -8.13 5.10
N VAL A 42 7.65 -8.22 4.43
CA VAL A 42 6.48 -8.91 4.95
C VAL A 42 6.93 -10.36 5.06
N PRO A 43 7.12 -10.92 6.27
CA PRO A 43 7.56 -12.28 6.41
C PRO A 43 6.42 -13.14 5.89
N LYS A 44 6.56 -13.64 4.66
CA LYS A 44 5.52 -14.37 3.94
C LYS A 44 5.50 -15.83 4.40
N THR A 45 5.44 -16.00 5.72
CA THR A 45 5.38 -17.25 6.44
C THR A 45 4.08 -17.27 7.24
N ALA A 46 3.12 -18.05 6.76
CA ALA A 46 1.93 -18.37 7.54
C ALA A 46 2.37 -19.00 8.87
N GLY A 47 2.12 -18.33 9.99
CA GLY A 47 2.46 -18.80 11.34
C GLY A 47 2.85 -17.67 12.31
N ASN A 48 3.53 -16.62 11.84
CA ASN A 48 4.08 -15.60 12.73
C ASN A 48 3.27 -14.29 12.68
N PHE A 49 2.84 -13.84 13.86
CA PHE A 49 2.33 -12.48 14.06
C PHE A 49 3.47 -11.45 13.90
N ASP A 50 3.12 -10.17 13.70
CA ASP A 50 4.05 -9.14 13.23
C ASP A 50 5.24 -8.90 14.19
N GLU A 51 6.47 -8.95 13.66
CA GLU A 51 7.72 -8.75 14.41
C GLU A 51 7.83 -7.40 15.12
N PHE A 52 7.04 -6.40 14.72
CA PHE A 52 6.99 -5.12 15.41
C PHE A 52 6.56 -5.26 16.88
N TRP A 53 5.74 -6.28 17.21
CA TRP A 53 5.20 -6.49 18.55
C TRP A 53 6.17 -7.25 19.46
N THR A 54 7.23 -6.54 19.85
CA THR A 54 8.16 -6.90 20.91
C THR A 54 7.63 -6.43 22.28
N PRO A 55 8.11 -7.01 23.41
CA PRO A 55 7.73 -6.53 24.75
C PRO A 55 8.05 -5.05 25.01
N GLU A 56 9.07 -4.50 24.34
CA GLU A 56 9.41 -3.07 24.39
C GLU A 56 8.34 -2.23 23.69
N ASN A 57 7.98 -2.57 22.45
CA ASN A 57 6.99 -1.82 21.67
C ASN A 57 5.57 -1.97 22.25
N GLU A 58 5.21 -3.17 22.74
CA GLU A 58 3.99 -3.37 23.53
C GLU A 58 4.02 -2.55 24.82
N GLY A 59 5.19 -2.31 25.42
CA GLY A 59 5.35 -1.48 26.62
C GLY A 59 4.73 -0.08 26.52
N PHE A 60 4.73 0.52 25.33
CA PHE A 60 4.14 1.84 25.05
C PHE A 60 2.60 1.84 24.91
N LEU A 61 1.95 0.68 24.83
CA LEU A 61 0.50 0.58 24.73
C LEU A 61 -0.20 0.65 26.10
N THR A 62 -1.45 1.13 26.08
CA THR A 62 -2.42 0.98 27.17
C THR A 62 -2.76 -0.49 27.43
N SER A 63 -3.39 -0.79 28.57
CA SER A 63 -3.88 -2.15 28.87
C SER A 63 -4.79 -2.70 27.78
N ASP A 64 -5.77 -1.90 27.35
CA ASP A 64 -6.71 -2.22 26.28
C ASP A 64 -5.99 -2.48 24.94
N GLY A 65 -4.97 -1.67 24.62
CA GLY A 65 -4.14 -1.87 23.43
C GLY A 65 -3.37 -3.19 23.48
N LYS A 66 -2.79 -3.55 24.64
CA LYS A 66 -2.11 -4.83 24.86
C LYS A 66 -3.06 -6.02 24.71
N GLU A 67 -4.26 -5.93 25.27
CA GLU A 67 -5.29 -6.97 25.15
C GLU A 67 -5.72 -7.18 23.69
N LYS A 68 -5.91 -6.11 22.92
CA LYS A 68 -6.18 -6.20 21.47
C LYS A 68 -5.05 -6.90 20.71
N ILE A 69 -3.80 -6.49 20.93
CA ILE A 69 -2.63 -7.10 20.28
C ILE A 69 -2.51 -8.60 20.65
N HIS A 70 -2.75 -8.96 21.91
CA HIS A 70 -2.79 -10.36 22.36
C HIS A 70 -3.88 -11.17 21.65
N SER A 71 -5.11 -10.62 21.58
CA SER A 71 -6.24 -11.25 20.90
C SER A 71 -5.96 -11.48 19.40
N PHE A 72 -5.39 -10.48 18.72
CA PHE A 72 -5.02 -10.61 17.30
C PHE A 72 -3.86 -11.60 17.09
N ARG A 73 -2.90 -11.67 18.02
CA ARG A 73 -1.80 -12.65 18.03
C ARG A 73 -2.36 -14.07 18.14
N GLU A 74 -3.18 -14.35 19.15
CA GLU A 74 -3.87 -15.63 19.32
C GLU A 74 -4.65 -16.05 18.08
N LYS A 75 -5.36 -15.11 17.45
CA LYS A 75 -6.18 -15.37 16.26
C LYS A 75 -5.32 -15.82 15.07
N VAL A 76 -4.18 -15.17 14.85
CA VAL A 76 -3.21 -15.56 13.81
C VAL A 76 -2.55 -16.90 14.13
N GLU A 77 -2.20 -17.16 15.40
CA GLU A 77 -1.61 -18.44 15.85
C GLU A 77 -2.59 -19.62 15.69
N LYS A 78 -3.89 -19.39 15.86
CA LYS A 78 -4.97 -20.36 15.55
C LYS A 78 -5.18 -20.60 14.05
N GLY A 79 -4.46 -19.87 13.19
CA GLY A 79 -4.57 -19.94 11.73
C GLY A 79 -5.76 -19.17 11.15
N GLU A 80 -6.46 -18.37 11.96
CA GLU A 80 -7.56 -17.53 11.49
C GLU A 80 -7.05 -16.31 10.74
N ARG A 81 -7.91 -15.71 9.91
CA ARG A 81 -7.61 -14.48 9.19
C ARG A 81 -8.12 -13.26 9.96
N LEU A 82 -7.26 -12.26 10.12
CA LEU A 82 -7.67 -10.92 10.53
C LEU A 82 -8.53 -10.28 9.43
N SER A 83 -9.63 -9.66 9.84
CA SER A 83 -10.47 -8.81 9.01
C SER A 83 -9.77 -7.48 8.67
N GLU A 84 -10.30 -6.74 7.70
CA GLU A 84 -9.74 -5.42 7.36
C GLU A 84 -9.87 -4.39 8.51
N HIS A 85 -10.86 -4.54 9.39
CA HIS A 85 -10.98 -3.70 10.58
C HIS A 85 -9.90 -4.02 11.61
N GLU A 86 -9.68 -5.30 11.94
CA GLU A 86 -8.62 -5.72 12.86
C GLU A 86 -7.21 -5.33 12.33
N LYS A 87 -7.00 -5.42 11.01
CA LYS A 87 -5.78 -4.89 10.37
C LYS A 87 -5.63 -3.38 10.47
N HIS A 88 -6.75 -2.63 10.46
CA HIS A 88 -6.74 -1.18 10.67
C HIS A 88 -6.37 -0.86 12.11
N GLU A 89 -7.00 -1.51 13.09
CA GLU A 89 -6.68 -1.34 14.51
C GLU A 89 -5.21 -1.62 14.82
N ILE A 90 -4.62 -2.68 14.22
CA ILE A 90 -3.18 -2.95 14.35
C ILE A 90 -2.34 -1.81 13.79
N LYS A 91 -2.72 -1.19 12.67
CA LYS A 91 -2.01 -0.04 12.11
C LYS A 91 -2.11 1.19 13.01
N GLU A 92 -3.28 1.46 13.58
CA GLU A 92 -3.51 2.55 14.53
C GLU A 92 -2.64 2.38 15.79
N LEU A 93 -2.68 1.20 16.40
CA LEU A 93 -1.86 0.87 17.58
C LEU A 93 -0.35 0.99 17.28
N LYS A 94 0.10 0.58 16.08
CA LYS A 94 1.50 0.83 15.66
C LYS A 94 1.80 2.31 15.54
N ALA A 95 0.91 3.10 14.94
CA ALA A 95 1.10 4.54 14.79
C ALA A 95 1.19 5.25 16.15
N GLU A 96 0.40 4.84 17.14
CA GLU A 96 0.49 5.32 18.52
C GLU A 96 1.84 5.01 19.17
N VAL A 97 2.35 3.76 19.05
CA VAL A 97 3.67 3.38 19.55
C VAL A 97 4.77 4.21 18.88
N ILE A 98 4.74 4.34 17.54
CA ILE A 98 5.74 5.10 16.78
C ILE A 98 5.67 6.60 17.14
N LYS A 99 4.47 7.17 17.28
CA LYS A 99 4.29 8.56 17.72
C LYS A 99 4.85 8.79 19.12
N THR A 100 4.68 7.81 20.02
CA THR A 100 5.19 7.87 21.39
C THR A 100 6.73 7.77 21.44
N LYS A 101 7.34 6.91 20.61
CA LYS A 101 8.80 6.74 20.52
C LYS A 101 9.49 7.93 19.87
N LEU A 102 8.99 8.41 18.72
CA LEU A 102 9.59 9.50 17.95
C LEU A 102 9.25 10.90 18.50
N GLY A 103 8.12 11.03 19.20
CA GLY A 103 7.51 12.33 19.49
C GLY A 103 6.81 12.94 18.28
N GLU A 104 5.88 13.86 18.54
CA GLU A 104 4.93 14.37 17.55
C GLU A 104 5.59 15.05 16.33
N GLN A 105 6.67 15.80 16.52
CA GLN A 105 7.36 16.49 15.42
C GLN A 105 7.97 15.50 14.41
N LYS A 106 8.72 14.50 14.89
CA LYS A 106 9.34 13.47 14.06
C LYS A 106 8.29 12.52 13.45
N PHE A 107 7.22 12.20 14.19
CA PHE A 107 6.11 11.43 13.67
C PHE A 107 5.43 12.13 12.47
N ASN A 108 5.14 13.43 12.60
CA ASN A 108 4.55 14.23 11.52
C ASN A 108 5.51 14.38 10.31
N GLU A 109 6.83 14.36 10.54
CA GLU A 109 7.83 14.32 9.48
C GLU A 109 7.84 12.96 8.75
N LEU A 110 7.87 11.86 9.50
CA LEU A 110 7.79 10.49 9.00
C LEU A 110 6.52 10.29 8.16
N GLN A 111 5.36 10.71 8.66
CA GLN A 111 4.09 10.62 7.95
C GLN A 111 4.13 11.35 6.60
N LYS A 112 4.63 12.59 6.55
CA LYS A 112 4.78 13.35 5.30
C LYS A 112 5.71 12.67 4.29
N LEU A 113 6.79 12.05 4.75
CA LEU A 113 7.73 11.32 3.89
C LEU A 113 7.12 10.02 3.34
N ILE A 114 6.27 9.34 4.13
CA ILE A 114 5.49 8.18 3.68
C ILE A 114 4.43 8.61 2.66
N GLU A 115 3.60 9.61 2.97
CA GLU A 115 2.59 10.16 2.07
C GLU A 115 3.19 10.62 0.73
N LYS A 116 4.35 11.28 0.77
CA LYS A 116 5.08 11.70 -0.43
C LYS A 116 5.56 10.50 -1.26
N ARG A 117 6.11 9.45 -0.61
CA ARG A 117 6.55 8.19 -1.25
C ARG A 117 5.40 7.42 -1.89
N GLU A 118 4.23 7.39 -1.24
CA GLU A 118 3.04 6.67 -1.73
C GLU A 118 2.31 7.45 -2.84
N GLY A 119 2.48 8.78 -2.88
CA GLY A 119 2.03 9.64 -3.97
C GLY A 119 2.93 9.58 -5.22
N SER A 120 2.59 10.39 -6.21
CA SER A 120 3.28 10.45 -7.51
C SER A 120 4.61 11.22 -7.50
N THR A 121 5.17 11.55 -6.33
CA THR A 121 6.35 12.42 -6.20
C THR A 121 7.52 11.66 -5.62
N ASP A 122 8.57 11.45 -6.41
CA ASP A 122 9.79 10.80 -5.91
C ASP A 122 10.40 11.55 -4.70
N LEU A 123 10.80 10.78 -3.69
CA LEU A 123 11.65 11.29 -2.61
C LEU A 123 13.04 11.64 -3.14
N THR A 124 13.61 12.76 -2.68
CA THR A 124 15.02 13.11 -2.89
C THR A 124 15.95 12.14 -2.16
N LEU A 125 17.26 12.20 -2.43
CA LEU A 125 18.25 11.38 -1.72
C LEU A 125 18.27 11.69 -0.21
N GLU A 126 18.18 12.98 0.15
CA GLU A 126 18.12 13.43 1.54
C GLU A 126 16.86 12.95 2.24
N GLU A 127 15.70 13.05 1.59
CA GLU A 127 14.42 12.55 2.12
C GLU A 127 14.41 11.03 2.30
N ARG A 128 15.09 10.27 1.41
CA ARG A 128 15.24 8.81 1.57
C ARG A 128 16.13 8.45 2.76
N ALA A 129 17.25 9.16 2.93
CA ALA A 129 18.13 8.97 4.08
C ALA A 129 17.39 9.30 5.39
N ARG A 130 16.68 10.44 5.41
CA ARG A 130 15.88 10.88 6.55
C ARG A 130 14.74 9.92 6.90
N LEU A 131 14.03 9.41 5.90
CA LEU A 131 13.00 8.39 6.10
C LEU A 131 13.57 7.10 6.69
N TYR A 132 14.78 6.68 6.27
CA TYR A 132 15.47 5.53 6.85
C TYR A 132 15.89 5.77 8.31
N GLU A 133 16.41 6.96 8.66
CA GLU A 133 16.72 7.34 10.04
C GLU A 133 15.48 7.26 10.95
N LEU A 134 14.35 7.83 10.50
CA LEU A 134 13.10 7.87 11.26
C LEU A 134 12.46 6.49 11.42
N ASP A 135 12.48 5.66 10.37
CA ASP A 135 11.99 4.27 10.44
C ASP A 135 12.86 3.40 11.37
N LYS A 136 14.18 3.62 11.35
CA LYS A 136 15.12 2.97 12.27
C LYS A 136 14.84 3.34 13.73
N GLU A 137 14.70 4.63 14.03
CA GLU A 137 14.38 5.12 15.38
C GLU A 137 13.00 4.65 15.85
N ALA A 138 12.00 4.60 14.96
CA ALA A 138 10.66 4.09 15.24
C ALA A 138 10.67 2.60 15.60
N THR A 139 11.34 1.78 14.78
CA THR A 139 11.30 0.31 14.91
C THR A 139 12.30 -0.24 15.91
N GLY A 140 13.39 0.49 16.21
CA GLY A 140 14.45 0.05 17.10
C GLY A 140 15.41 -0.99 16.49
N LYS A 141 15.45 -1.08 15.15
CA LYS A 141 16.32 -1.99 14.39
C LYS A 141 17.63 -1.31 13.92
#